data_AF-A0A0C9UNM3-F1
#
_entry.id   AF-A0A0C9UNM3-F1
#
_cell.length_a   1.000
_cell.length_b   1.000
_cell.length_c   1.000
_cell.angle_alpha   90.00
_cell.angle_beta   90.00
_cell.angle_gamma   90.00
#
_symmetry.space_group_name_H-M   'P 1'
#
loop_
_entity.id
_entity.type
_entity.pdbx_description
1 polymer ?
#
loop_
_entity_poly.entity_id
_entity_poly.type
_entity_poly.pdbx_seq_one_letter_code
_entity_poly.pdbx_strand_id
1 'polypeptide(L)' 'GNKRHMLVKAAAKNLAEARMIDYNEVMGALAITDLERIAEKYYIGAGSIEIFNKEFKPVMSEANILRMLSVSL' A
#
# COMPACT_ATOMS: atom_id res chain seq x y z
N GLY A 1 1.21 -11.54 25.10
CA GLY A 1 1.52 -12.15 23.79
C GLY A 1 0.47 -11.87 22.72
N ASN A 2 -0.79 -12.26 22.95
CA ASN A 2 -1.83 -12.34 21.91
C ASN A 2 -2.24 -11.00 21.28
N LYS A 3 -2.37 -9.91 22.07
CA LYS A 3 -2.79 -8.60 21.54
C LYS A 3 -1.84 -8.05 20.46
N ARG A 4 -0.52 -8.16 20.69
CA ARG A 4 0.49 -7.74 19.71
C ARG A 4 0.39 -8.54 18.41
N HIS A 5 0.21 -9.87 18.52
CA HIS A 5 0.07 -10.73 17.35
C HIS A 5 -1.15 -10.38 16.50
N MET A 6 -2.28 -10.09 17.15
CA MET A 6 -3.49 -9.63 16.46
C MET A 6 -3.27 -8.30 15.73
N LEU A 7 -2.61 -7.33 16.37
CA LEU A 7 -2.29 -6.04 15.75
C LEU A 7 -1.36 -6.19 14.53
N VAL A 8 -0.32 -7.03 14.65
CA VAL A 8 0.60 -7.31 13.53
C VAL A 8 -0.15 -7.98 12.38
N LYS A 9 -1.01 -8.96 12.66
CA LYS A 9 -1.82 -9.62 11.62
C LYS A 9 -2.78 -8.65 10.93
N ALA A 10 -3.44 -7.78 11.69
CA ALA A 10 -4.33 -6.77 11.12
C ALA A 10 -3.57 -5.79 10.21
N ALA A 11 -2.42 -5.29 10.65
CA ALA A 11 -1.57 -4.43 9.83
C ALA A 11 -1.06 -5.14 8.57
N ALA A 12 -0.63 -6.40 8.67
CA ALA A 12 -0.19 -7.18 7.53
C ALA A 12 -1.30 -7.38 6.48
N LYS A 13 -2.55 -7.63 6.91
CA LYS A 13 -3.69 -7.69 6.00
C LYS A 13 -3.91 -6.36 5.28
N ASN A 14 -3.91 -5.24 6.00
CA ASN A 14 -4.10 -3.93 5.40
C ASN A 14 -3.00 -3.61 4.35
N LEU A 15 -1.74 -3.90 4.67
CA LEU A 15 -0.62 -3.70 3.73
C LEU A 15 -0.71 -4.63 2.51
N ALA A 16 -1.23 -5.85 2.68
CA ALA A 16 -1.44 -6.77 1.56
C ALA A 16 -2.58 -6.32 0.64
N GLU A 17 -3.67 -5.80 1.21
CA GLU A 17 -4.77 -5.18 0.45
C GLU A 17 -4.29 -3.97 -0.36
N ALA A 18 -3.38 -3.17 0.21
CA ALA A 18 -2.70 -2.07 -0.48
C ALA A 18 -1.59 -2.53 -1.46
N ARG A 19 -1.39 -3.85 -1.63
CA ARG A 19 -0.35 -4.45 -2.49
C ARG A 19 1.09 -4.02 -2.14
N MET A 20 1.32 -3.63 -0.89
CA MET A 20 2.65 -3.23 -0.40
C MET A 20 3.44 -4.46 0.03
N ILE A 21 2.78 -5.49 0.55
CA ILE A 21 3.42 -6.77 0.90
C ILE A 21 2.65 -7.96 0.33
N ASP A 22 3.37 -9.05 0.11
CA ASP A 22 2.75 -10.38 -0.04
C ASP A 22 2.67 -11.03 1.34
N TYR A 23 1.45 -11.27 1.82
CA TYR A 23 1.22 -11.86 3.14
C TYR A 23 0.65 -13.28 3.03
N ASN A 24 1.41 -14.27 3.49
CA ASN A 24 0.93 -15.64 3.64
C ASN A 24 0.35 -15.85 5.06
N GLU A 25 -0.97 -15.85 5.19
CA GLU A 25 -1.65 -15.97 6.49
C GLU A 25 -1.40 -17.30 7.20
N VAL A 26 -1.25 -18.39 6.43
CA VAL A 26 -1.09 -19.75 6.96
C VAL A 26 0.30 -19.90 7.59
N MET A 27 1.34 -19.46 6.88
CA MET A 27 2.73 -19.54 7.33
C MET A 27 3.15 -18.33 8.19
N GLY A 28 2.38 -17.24 8.16
CA GLY A 28 2.74 -15.97 8.79
C GLY A 28 3.89 -15.25 8.10
N ALA A 29 4.22 -15.61 6.86
CA ALA A 29 5.34 -15.05 6.12
C ALA A 29 4.96 -13.72 5.45
N LEU A 30 5.89 -12.76 5.46
CA LEU A 30 5.74 -11.42 4.88
C LEU A 30 6.86 -11.23 3.85
N ALA A 31 6.53 -10.79 2.65
CA ALA A 31 7.50 -10.40 1.64
C ALA A 31 7.18 -9.00 1.10
N ILE A 32 8.22 -8.21 0.85
CA ILE A 32 8.11 -6.83 0.35
C ILE A 32 7.93 -6.87 -1.16
N THR A 33 7.02 -6.05 -1.68
CA THR A 33 6.82 -5.89 -3.13
C THR A 33 7.72 -4.79 -3.71
N ASP A 34 7.87 -4.75 -5.03
CA ASP A 34 8.58 -3.64 -5.69
C ASP A 34 7.84 -2.31 -5.54
N LEU A 35 6.50 -2.34 -5.46
CA LEU A 35 5.69 -1.15 -5.18
C LEU A 35 6.08 -0.54 -3.82
N GLU A 36 6.20 -1.37 -2.80
CA GLU A 36 6.60 -0.92 -1.46
C GLU A 36 8.02 -0.40 -1.42
N ARG A 37 8.95 -1.06 -2.12
CA ARG A 37 10.33 -0.59 -2.23
C ARG A 37 10.40 0.81 -2.86
N ILE A 38 9.54 1.09 -3.83
CA ILE A 38 9.40 2.42 -4.44
C ILE A 38 8.75 3.38 -3.43
N ALA A 39 7.66 2.99 -2.78
CA ALA A 39 6.96 3.82 -1.81
C ALA A 39 7.89 4.28 -0.66
N GLU A 40 8.63 3.35 -0.06
CA GLU A 40 9.63 3.62 0.98
C GLU A 40 10.70 4.59 0.49
N LYS A 41 11.25 4.35 -0.71
CA LYS A 41 12.29 5.20 -1.31
C LYS A 41 11.85 6.66 -1.47
N TYR A 42 10.56 6.89 -1.70
CA TYR A 42 10.00 8.23 -1.89
C TYR A 42 9.18 8.73 -0.69
N TYR A 43 9.23 8.04 0.45
CA TYR A 43 8.47 8.38 1.66
C TYR A 43 6.95 8.52 1.42
N ILE A 44 6.40 7.67 0.55
CA ILE A 44 4.98 7.66 0.21
C ILE A 44 4.26 6.73 1.20
N GLY A 45 3.25 7.24 1.90
CA GLY A 45 2.49 6.47 2.88
C GLY A 45 1.48 5.49 2.24
N ALA A 46 1.09 4.46 2.99
CA ALA A 46 0.14 3.44 2.54
C ALA A 46 -1.20 4.03 2.06
N GLY A 47 -1.72 5.08 2.71
CA GLY A 47 -2.96 5.73 2.28
C GLY A 47 -2.86 6.37 0.90
N SER A 48 -1.72 6.97 0.56
CA SER A 48 -1.47 7.51 -0.78
C SER A 48 -1.38 6.37 -1.81
N ILE A 49 -0.75 5.24 -1.44
CA ILE A 49 -0.67 4.04 -2.28
C ILE A 49 -2.07 3.44 -2.55
N GLU A 50 -2.97 3.43 -1.56
CA GLU A 50 -4.36 3.00 -1.76
C GLU A 50 -5.07 3.85 -2.82
N ILE A 51 -4.87 5.17 -2.81
CA ILE A 51 -5.43 6.07 -3.81
C ILE A 51 -4.81 5.79 -5.18
N PHE A 52 -3.47 5.66 -5.25
CA PHE A 52 -2.79 5.36 -6.50
C PHE A 52 -3.26 4.02 -7.09
N ASN A 53 -3.39 2.98 -6.29
CA ASN A 53 -3.88 1.68 -6.73
C ASN A 53 -5.28 1.74 -7.37
N LYS A 54 -6.11 2.68 -6.93
CA LYS A 54 -7.47 2.87 -7.43
C LYS A 54 -7.55 3.80 -8.66
N GLU A 55 -6.84 4.91 -8.61
CA GLU A 55 -7.01 6.03 -9.56
C GLU A 55 -5.96 6.01 -10.69
N PHE A 56 -4.78 5.42 -10.45
CA PHE A 56 -3.68 5.39 -11.41
C PHE A 56 -4.01 4.50 -12.60
N LYS A 57 -3.84 5.05 -13.81
CA LYS A 57 -4.09 4.37 -15.07
C LYS A 57 -2.94 4.61 -16.04
N PRO A 58 -2.67 3.70 -17.00
CA PRO A 58 -1.60 3.89 -17.98
C PRO A 58 -1.71 5.19 -18.79
N VAL A 59 -2.94 5.68 -19.00
CA VAL A 59 -3.21 6.95 -19.66
C VAL A 59 -4.18 7.75 -18.79
N MET A 60 -3.77 8.96 -18.39
CA MET A 60 -4.55 9.90 -17.60
C MET A 60 -4.35 11.32 -18.16
N SER A 61 -5.37 12.17 -18.05
CA SER A 61 -5.22 13.60 -18.33
C SER A 61 -4.47 14.29 -17.18
N GLU A 62 -3.84 15.43 -17.47
CA GLU A 62 -3.17 16.26 -16.45
C GLU A 62 -4.12 16.62 -15.30
N ALA A 63 -5.38 16.97 -15.61
CA ALA A 63 -6.40 17.25 -14.60
C ALA A 63 -6.66 16.06 -13.67
N ASN A 64 -6.66 14.83 -14.19
CA ASN A 64 -6.86 13.63 -13.37
C ASN A 64 -5.62 13.31 -12.53
N ILE A 65 -4.41 13.54 -13.05
CA ILE A 65 -3.16 13.38 -12.32
C ILE A 65 -3.11 14.38 -11.15
N LEU A 66 -3.38 15.67 -11.42
CA LEU A 66 -3.41 16.71 -10.39
C LEU A 66 -4.44 16.39 -9.31
N ARG A 67 -5.66 15.98 -9.71
CA ARG A 67 -6.69 15.57 -8.75
C ARG A 67 -6.23 14.42 -7.87
N MET A 68 -5.62 13.37 -8.45
CA MET A 68 -5.10 12.23 -7.70
C MET A 68 -4.04 12.66 -6.68
N LEU A 69 -3.10 13.50 -7.10
CA LEU A 69 -2.06 14.02 -6.20
C LEU A 69 -2.65 14.87 -5.06
N SER A 70 -3.60 15.75 -5.36
CA SER A 70 -4.23 16.64 -4.36
C SER A 70 -5.01 15.90 -3.27
N VAL A 71 -5.48 14.67 -3.52
CA VAL A 71 -6.18 13.87 -2.50
C VAL A 71 -5.24 12.89 -1.78
N SER A 72 -4.00 12.72 -2.27
CA SER A 72 -3.04 11.73 -1.77
C SER A 72 -1.94 12.33 -0.90
N LEU A 73 -1.79 13.66 -0.90
CA LEU A 73 -0.75 14.41 -0.20
C LEU A 73 -1.33 15.25 0.94
#